data_AF-A0A5J6QAZ2-F1
#
_entry.id   AF-A0A5J6QAZ2-F1
#
_cell.length_a   1.000
_cell.length_b   1.000
_cell.length_c   1.000
_cell.angle_alpha   90.00
_cell.angle_beta   90.00
_cell.angle_gamma   90.00
#
_symmetry.space_group_name_H-M   'P 1'
#
loop_
_entity.id
_entity.type
_entity.pdbx_description
1 polymer ?
#
loop_
_entity_poly.entity_id
_entity_poly.type
_entity_poly.pdbx_seq_one_letter_code
_entity_poly.pdbx_strand_id
1 'polypeptide(L)'
;MSQTIKVKRRAFSVVPDDILVDDRLSYRTRILLAWMLGRSPDFELRIWYIRKVFQLSEKQWRQARREMQSAGYFQQERAHSAGGRIVWSHFVTDTPAPPSYPKPPDG
;
A
#
# COMPACT_ATOMS: atom_id res chain seq x y z
N MET A 1 21.71 -12.39 32.92
CA MET A 1 21.13 -11.04 32.79
C MET A 1 20.94 -10.77 31.30
N SER A 2 19.71 -10.56 30.83
CA SER A 2 19.47 -10.16 29.44
C SER A 2 19.57 -8.64 29.33
N GLN A 3 20.51 -8.16 28.52
CA GLN A 3 20.65 -6.73 28.23
C GLN A 3 19.89 -6.42 26.95
N THR A 4 18.90 -5.52 27.03
CA THR A 4 18.15 -5.06 25.85
C THR A 4 18.78 -3.79 25.31
N ILE A 5 19.43 -3.89 24.15
CA ILE A 5 19.99 -2.74 23.43
C ILE A 5 18.88 -2.12 22.57
N LYS A 6 18.64 -0.81 22.70
CA LYS A 6 17.65 -0.08 21.90
C LYS A 6 18.36 0.86 20.92
N VAL A 7 18.10 0.70 19.63
CA VAL A 7 18.61 1.61 18.59
C VAL A 7 17.64 2.76 18.40
N LYS A 8 18.13 3.99 18.51
CA LYS A 8 17.35 5.21 18.22
C LYS A 8 17.84 5.82 16.91
N ARG A 9 17.08 5.63 15.84
CA ARG A 9 17.33 6.24 14.53
C ARG A 9 16.09 6.99 14.05
N ARG A 10 16.29 8.03 13.24
CA ARG A 10 15.18 8.66 12.51
C ARG A 10 14.62 7.65 11.52
N ALA A 11 13.30 7.61 11.37
CA ALA A 11 12.67 6.82 10.32
C ALA A 11 12.88 7.50 8.96
N PHE A 12 13.43 6.75 8.01
CA PHE A 12 13.47 7.11 6.59
C PHE A 12 12.99 5.90 5.78
N SER A 13 12.46 6.17 4.59
CA SER A 13 11.95 5.16 3.67
C SER A 13 12.92 5.06 2.50
N VAL A 14 13.36 3.84 2.15
CA VAL A 14 14.07 3.56 0.90
C VAL A 14 13.02 3.06 -0.09
N VAL A 15 13.03 3.60 -1.30
CA VAL A 15 12.02 3.29 -2.33
C VAL A 15 12.75 3.18 -3.67
N PRO A 16 12.43 2.17 -4.50
CA PRO A 16 12.93 2.07 -5.87
C PRO A 16 12.63 3.32 -6.71
N ASP A 17 13.59 3.74 -7.55
CA ASP A 17 13.49 4.96 -8.35
C ASP A 17 12.37 4.88 -9.40
N ASP A 18 12.13 3.70 -9.95
CA ASP A 18 11.08 3.43 -10.93
C ASP A 18 9.69 3.81 -10.41
N ILE A 19 9.43 3.59 -9.11
CA ILE A 19 8.18 4.01 -8.45
C ILE A 19 8.02 5.54 -8.45
N LEU A 20 9.11 6.29 -8.29
CA LEU A 20 9.09 7.75 -8.25
C LEU A 20 8.88 8.37 -9.64
N VAL A 21 9.25 7.64 -10.70
CA VAL A 21 9.12 8.09 -12.09
C VAL A 21 7.96 7.47 -12.85
N ASP A 22 7.26 6.47 -12.30
CA ASP A 22 6.15 5.76 -12.97
C ASP A 22 5.02 6.71 -13.42
N ASP A 23 4.89 6.89 -14.74
CA ASP A 23 3.95 7.79 -15.39
C ASP A 23 2.48 7.33 -15.31
N ARG A 24 2.24 6.06 -14.98
CA ARG A 24 0.90 5.51 -14.71
C ARG A 24 0.32 6.02 -13.39
N LEU A 25 1.18 6.54 -12.52
CA LEU A 25 0.81 7.10 -11.21
C LEU A 25 0.92 8.63 -11.21
N SER A 26 -0.09 9.30 -10.65
CA SER A 26 0.05 10.73 -10.35
C SER A 26 1.12 10.97 -9.29
N TYR A 27 1.75 12.16 -9.29
CA TYR A 27 2.77 12.51 -8.27
C TYR A 27 2.32 12.26 -6.83
N ARG A 28 1.05 12.52 -6.53
CA ARG A 28 0.46 12.23 -5.22
C ARG A 28 0.50 10.73 -4.92
N THR A 29 0.09 9.91 -5.88
CA THR A 29 0.06 8.46 -5.74
C THR A 29 1.46 7.87 -5.60
N ARG A 30 2.45 8.42 -6.31
CA ARG A 30 3.87 8.02 -6.16
C ARG A 30 4.38 8.25 -4.75
N ILE A 31 4.15 9.45 -4.20
CA ILE A 31 4.55 9.78 -2.81
C ILE A 31 3.83 8.87 -1.80
N LEU A 32 2.55 8.60 -2.04
CA LEU A 32 1.75 7.74 -1.18
C LEU A 32 2.28 6.30 -1.16
N LEU A 33 2.53 5.74 -2.34
CA LEU A 33 3.10 4.41 -2.53
C LEU A 33 4.49 4.30 -1.91
N ALA A 34 5.37 5.27 -2.19
CA ALA A 34 6.70 5.38 -1.60
C ALA A 34 6.66 5.38 -0.06
N TRP A 35 5.72 6.13 0.53
CA TRP A 35 5.57 6.16 1.98
C TRP A 35 5.06 4.83 2.55
N MET A 36 4.12 4.16 1.88
CA MET A 36 3.60 2.85 2.28
C MET A 36 4.70 1.78 2.27
N LEU A 37 5.49 1.71 1.20
CA LEU A 37 6.56 0.73 1.03
C LEU A 37 7.68 0.89 2.05
N GLY A 38 7.95 2.11 2.50
CA GLY A 38 8.92 2.35 3.55
C GLY A 38 8.41 2.12 4.98
N ARG A 39 7.24 1.48 5.17
CA ARG A 39 6.79 1.00 6.48
C ARG A 39 7.25 -0.45 6.69
N SER A 40 7.27 -0.89 7.95
CA SER A 40 7.52 -2.30 8.26
C SER A 40 6.43 -3.17 7.61
N PRO A 41 6.73 -4.39 7.13
CA PRO A 41 5.70 -5.32 6.65
C PRO A 41 4.60 -5.60 7.69
N ASP A 42 4.95 -5.57 8.98
CA ASP A 42 4.00 -5.74 10.10
C ASP A 42 3.15 -4.49 10.38
N PHE A 43 3.38 -3.39 9.67
CA PHE A 43 2.62 -2.17 9.88
C PHE A 43 1.23 -2.27 9.26
N GLU A 44 0.21 -2.30 10.11
CA GLU A 44 -1.18 -2.32 9.66
C GLU A 44 -1.58 -0.96 9.05
N LEU A 45 -1.62 -0.90 7.72
CA LEU A 45 -2.01 0.29 6.98
C LEU A 45 -3.52 0.55 7.08
N ARG A 46 -3.92 1.41 8.01
CA ARG A 46 -5.32 1.85 8.15
C ARG A 46 -5.62 3.03 7.23
N ILE A 47 -6.67 2.91 6.41
CA ILE A 47 -7.08 3.95 5.44
C ILE A 47 -7.31 5.31 6.11
N TRP A 48 -7.99 5.34 7.27
CA TRP A 48 -8.24 6.59 7.99
C TRP A 48 -6.94 7.27 8.42
N TYR A 49 -5.93 6.48 8.80
CA TYR A 49 -4.63 6.98 9.24
C TYR A 49 -3.87 7.57 8.05
N ILE A 50 -3.84 6.86 6.93
CA ILE A 50 -3.24 7.35 5.67
C ILE A 50 -3.89 8.68 5.26
N ARG A 51 -5.22 8.73 5.24
CA ARG A 51 -5.97 9.96 4.90
C ARG A 51 -5.66 11.10 5.84
N LYS A 52 -5.48 10.83 7.15
CA LYS A 52 -5.11 11.83 8.14
C LYS A 52 -3.69 12.35 7.91
N VAL A 53 -2.71 11.47 7.68
CA VAL A 53 -1.29 11.82 7.46
C VAL A 53 -1.11 12.68 6.21
N PHE A 54 -1.77 12.31 5.12
CA PHE A 54 -1.64 13.01 3.83
C PHE A 54 -2.76 14.01 3.55
N GLN A 55 -3.64 14.26 4.54
CA GLN A 55 -4.79 15.16 4.43
C GLN A 55 -5.66 14.88 3.19
N LEU A 56 -5.90 13.60 2.91
CA LEU A 56 -6.64 13.16 1.73
C LEU A 56 -8.14 13.14 2.01
N SER A 57 -8.89 13.79 1.12
CA SER A 57 -10.31 13.51 0.96
C SER A 57 -10.52 12.05 0.55
N GLU A 58 -11.72 11.54 0.78
CA GLU A 58 -12.07 10.17 0.38
C GLU A 58 -11.97 9.99 -1.14
N LYS A 59 -12.34 11.01 -1.91
CA LYS A 59 -12.23 11.01 -3.38
C LYS A 59 -10.76 10.88 -3.82
N GLN A 60 -9.85 11.65 -3.23
CA GLN A 60 -8.42 11.58 -3.54
C GLN A 60 -7.83 10.22 -3.17
N TRP A 61 -8.21 9.66 -2.02
CA TRP A 61 -7.81 8.30 -1.63
C TRP A 61 -8.31 7.26 -2.64
N ARG A 62 -9.60 7.30 -3.00
CA ARG A 62 -10.19 6.37 -3.98
C ARG A 62 -9.49 6.45 -5.33
N GLN A 63 -9.15 7.65 -5.78
CA GLN A 63 -8.38 7.86 -7.01
C GLN A 63 -6.98 7.23 -6.90
N ALA A 64 -6.21 7.57 -5.86
CA ALA A 64 -4.86 7.04 -5.67
C ALA A 64 -4.85 5.50 -5.56
N ARG A 65 -5.82 4.92 -4.84
CA ARG A 65 -6.00 3.46 -4.77
C ARG A 65 -6.24 2.86 -6.14
N ARG A 66 -7.12 3.45 -6.96
CA ARG A 66 -7.40 2.96 -8.33
C ARG A 66 -6.16 3.02 -9.22
N GLU A 67 -5.38 4.10 -9.14
CA GLU A 67 -4.11 4.23 -9.86
C GLU A 67 -3.14 3.10 -9.45
N MET A 68 -2.92 2.90 -8.15
CA MET A 68 -2.05 1.81 -7.66
C MET A 68 -2.55 0.41 -8.06
N GLN A 69 -3.87 0.19 -8.03
CA GLN A 69 -4.46 -1.08 -8.47
C GLN A 69 -4.25 -1.31 -9.96
N SER A 70 -4.51 -0.29 -10.78
CA SER A 70 -4.33 -0.34 -12.23
C SER A 70 -2.88 -0.57 -12.63
N ALA A 71 -1.93 -0.01 -11.87
CA ALA A 71 -0.50 -0.17 -12.11
C ALA A 71 0.08 -1.47 -11.52
N GLY A 72 -0.70 -2.22 -10.73
CA GLY A 72 -0.30 -3.51 -10.16
C GLY A 72 0.36 -3.45 -8.78
N TYR A 73 0.46 -2.26 -8.18
CA TYR A 73 1.11 -2.03 -6.89
C TYR A 73 0.20 -2.28 -5.68
N PHE A 74 -1.12 -2.23 -5.87
CA PHE A 74 -2.08 -2.49 -4.80
C PHE A 74 -2.92 -3.71 -5.16
N GLN A 75 -2.78 -4.76 -4.37
CA GLN A 75 -3.38 -6.06 -4.64
C GLN A 75 -4.29 -6.51 -3.51
N GLN A 76 -5.13 -7.47 -3.84
CA GLN A 76 -6.04 -8.10 -2.91
C GLN A 76 -5.80 -9.60 -2.93
N GLU A 77 -5.51 -10.17 -1.77
CA GLU A 77 -5.29 -11.59 -1.58
C GLU A 77 -6.44 -12.19 -0.77
N ARG A 78 -6.86 -13.39 -1.17
CA ARG A 78 -7.87 -14.17 -0.48
C ARG A 78 -7.18 -14.99 0.61
N ALA A 79 -7.29 -14.55 1.87
CA ALA A 79 -6.83 -15.31 3.02
C ALA A 79 -7.95 -16.21 3.55
N HIS A 80 -7.65 -17.48 3.77
CA HIS A 80 -8.53 -18.38 4.50
C HIS A 80 -8.25 -18.23 6.00
N SER A 81 -9.24 -17.80 6.78
CA SER A 81 -9.10 -17.80 8.23
C SER A 81 -9.17 -19.22 8.78
N ALA A 82 -8.60 -19.43 9.96
CA ALA A 82 -8.63 -20.71 10.68
C ALA A 82 -10.06 -21.23 10.95
N GLY A 83 -11.09 -20.37 10.84
CA GLY A 83 -12.51 -20.73 10.97
C GLY A 83 -13.27 -20.88 9.65
N GLY A 84 -12.57 -21.03 8.53
CA GLY A 84 -13.19 -21.21 7.20
C GLY A 84 -13.82 -19.93 6.61
N ARG A 85 -13.65 -18.78 7.26
CA ARG A 85 -14.13 -17.49 6.72
C ARG A 85 -13.12 -16.96 5.72
N ILE A 86 -13.63 -16.48 4.59
CA ILE A 86 -12.85 -15.76 3.60
C ILE A 86 -12.56 -14.37 4.16
N VAL A 87 -11.29 -14.04 4.33
CA VAL A 87 -10.82 -12.70 4.69
C VAL A 87 -10.07 -12.15 3.50
N TRP A 88 -10.43 -10.95 3.06
CA TRP A 88 -9.70 -10.27 2.01
C TRP A 88 -8.65 -9.36 2.63
N SER A 89 -7.38 -9.64 2.34
CA SER A 89 -6.25 -8.82 2.75
C SER A 89 -5.81 -7.96 1.58
N HIS A 90 -5.47 -6.70 1.85
CA HIS A 90 -4.88 -5.83 0.85
C HIS A 90 -3.40 -5.65 1.16
N PHE A 91 -2.57 -5.71 0.13
CA PHE A 91 -1.14 -5.48 0.27
C PHE A 91 -0.64 -4.55 -0.83
N VAL A 92 0.49 -3.92 -0.52
CA VAL A 92 1.20 -3.02 -1.41
C VAL A 92 2.54 -3.67 -1.72
N THR A 93 2.93 -3.68 -2.98
CA THR A 93 4.17 -4.29 -3.48
C THR A 93 4.99 -3.25 -4.23
N ASP A 94 6.31 -3.39 -4.22
CA ASP A 94 7.22 -2.62 -5.08
C ASP A 94 7.35 -3.23 -6.48
N THR A 95 7.05 -4.52 -6.59
CA THR A 95 7.04 -5.28 -7.83
C THR A 95 5.60 -5.35 -8.34
N PRO A 96 5.23 -4.58 -9.38
CA PRO A 96 3.87 -4.58 -9.88
C PRO A 96 3.52 -5.94 -10.47
N ALA A 97 2.35 -6.48 -10.13
CA ALA A 97 1.82 -7.68 -10.75
C ALA A 97 0.46 -7.41 -11.39
N PRO A 98 -0.02 -8.28 -12.30
CA PRO A 98 -1.33 -8.12 -12.90
C PRO A 98 -2.41 -7.94 -11.81
N PRO A 99 -3.36 -7.01 -11.98
CA PRO A 99 -4.39 -6.77 -10.98
C PRO A 99 -5.14 -8.06 -10.67
N SER A 100 -5.30 -8.37 -9.38
CA SER A 100 -5.84 -9.66 -8.92
C SER A 100 -7.34 -9.87 -9.20
N TYR A 101 -7.98 -8.96 -9.93
CA TYR A 101 -9.31 -9.14 -10.52
C TYR A 101 -9.46 -8.35 -11.82
N PRO A 102 -10.01 -8.93 -12.90
CA PRO A 102 -10.60 -8.13 -13.96
C PRO A 102 -11.82 -7.42 -13.37
N LYS A 103 -11.90 -6.09 -13.60
CA LYS A 103 -13.13 -5.32 -13.39
C LYS A 103 -14.30 -6.11 -14.01
N PRO A 104 -15.40 -6.43 -13.29
CA PRO A 104 -16.59 -6.95 -13.95
C PRO A 104 -16.98 -5.96 -15.06
N PRO A 105 -17.39 -6.41 -16.25
CA PRO A 105 -17.88 -5.48 -17.27
C PRO A 105 -19.00 -4.66 -16.62
N ASP A 106 -18.90 -3.33 -16.73
CA ASP A 106 -19.94 -2.41 -16.25
C ASP A 106 -21.25 -2.84 -16.92
N GLY A 107 -22.20 -3.32 -16.12
CA GLY A 107 -23.58 -3.57 -16.53
C GLY A 107 -24.44 -2.34 -16.32
#